data_AF-A0A2G6PHL9-F1
#
_entry.id   AF-A0A2G6PHL9-F1
#
_cell.length_a   1.000
_cell.length_b   1.000
_cell.length_c   1.000
_cell.angle_alpha   90.00
_cell.angle_beta   90.00
_cell.angle_gamma   90.00
#
_symmetry.space_group_name_H-M   'P 1'
#
loop_
_entity.id
_entity.type
_entity.pdbx_description
1 polymer ?
#
loop_
_entity_poly.entity_id
_entity_poly.type
_entity_poly.pdbx_seq_one_letter_code
_entity_poly.pdbx_strand_id
1 'polypeptide(L)'
;MSKTGYEYALAATDTAILLRVRVRRYRFVEFSLPPDDLQQRMGDVLPTLERVEALLDEARVPFTLGAGDACPAWGEVQREEMQDYIYDGKVRSNRWSLLSPREAKRITRIIARGQRILGKRLPARMAGTGYEHSVYLSTRFWAWPKSYQAEADLYPATLHVALPQGKVLHLLFDYEHFADGLPHIVPTVELVKRTLEGARLDFKLLSTRSYEHRTLGWEEELGPRRVVVRLSRLKIFLTLVATLLFVAGGAWLATKGEFSAHSRFYGYPWLAKAIGGVAVLFFGPMGGYAGWKLFDRRPGLIVDSRGVSDYSNAASVGLIEWEDIVDIAPQAGRHPDFLLVFVRNPEKYLGRARSRMHTLFLRGNIWVNGTPLAISALTLRGTVWDLERIVKGGRERWG
;
A
#
# COMPACT_ATOMS: atom_id res chain seq x y z
N MET A 1 -15.31 28.35 -10.51
CA MET A 1 -14.78 26.98 -10.26
C MET A 1 -14.27 26.29 -11.52
N SER A 2 -14.99 26.30 -12.66
CA SER A 2 -14.49 25.65 -13.90
C SER A 2 -13.13 26.17 -14.42
N LYS A 3 -12.76 27.43 -14.12
CA LYS A 3 -11.47 28.03 -14.50
C LYS A 3 -10.35 27.83 -13.48
N THR A 4 -10.63 27.26 -12.31
CA THR A 4 -9.65 27.16 -11.20
C THR A 4 -8.96 25.81 -11.15
N GLY A 5 -9.37 24.84 -11.98
CA GLY A 5 -8.77 23.50 -12.05
C GLY A 5 -9.18 22.54 -10.93
N TYR A 6 -10.00 23.00 -9.98
CA TYR A 6 -10.53 22.14 -8.91
C TYR A 6 -11.67 21.25 -9.42
N GLU A 7 -11.62 19.97 -9.05
CA GLU A 7 -12.77 19.09 -9.11
C GLU A 7 -13.77 19.47 -8.01
N TYR A 8 -15.06 19.58 -8.37
CA TYR A 8 -16.10 19.93 -7.43
C TYR A 8 -17.40 19.19 -7.73
N ALA A 9 -18.24 19.08 -6.71
CA ALA A 9 -19.58 18.51 -6.79
C ALA A 9 -20.56 19.41 -6.03
N LEU A 10 -21.80 19.44 -6.50
CA LEU A 10 -22.89 20.18 -5.88
C LEU A 10 -23.97 19.20 -5.43
N ALA A 11 -24.54 19.43 -4.26
CA ALA A 11 -25.74 18.74 -3.79
C ALA A 11 -26.69 19.75 -3.18
N ALA A 12 -27.96 19.72 -3.59
CA ALA A 12 -29.00 20.53 -2.95
C ALA A 12 -29.53 19.82 -1.71
N THR A 13 -29.76 20.58 -0.65
CA THR A 13 -30.55 20.18 0.52
C THR A 13 -31.77 21.08 0.63
N ASP A 14 -32.65 20.80 1.59
CA ASP A 14 -33.86 21.60 1.83
C ASP A 14 -33.55 23.07 2.20
N THR A 15 -32.33 23.34 2.69
CA THR A 15 -31.95 24.64 3.28
C THR A 15 -30.70 25.27 2.66
N ALA A 16 -29.92 24.53 1.87
CA ALA A 16 -28.67 25.02 1.31
C ALA A 16 -28.22 24.26 0.06
N ILE A 17 -27.28 24.85 -0.66
CA ILE A 17 -26.48 24.15 -1.67
C ILE A 17 -25.15 23.77 -1.02
N LEU A 18 -24.87 22.48 -0.97
CA LEU A 18 -23.58 21.95 -0.54
C LEU A 18 -22.61 22.00 -1.72
N LEU A 19 -21.57 22.83 -1.60
CA LEU A 19 -20.45 22.85 -2.52
C LEU A 19 -19.30 22.03 -1.93
N ARG A 20 -18.96 20.93 -2.62
CA ARG A 20 -17.85 20.05 -2.26
C ARG A 20 -16.72 20.28 -3.24
N VAL A 21 -15.53 20.59 -2.75
CA VAL A 21 -14.35 20.85 -3.58
C VAL A 21 -13.21 19.97 -3.15
N ARG A 22 -12.66 19.18 -4.07
CA ARG A 22 -11.54 18.27 -3.79
C ARG A 22 -10.24 19.07 -3.68
N VAL A 23 -9.55 18.99 -2.54
CA VAL A 23 -8.31 19.75 -2.26
C VAL A 23 -7.07 18.87 -2.17
N ARG A 24 -7.23 17.60 -1.81
CA ARG A 24 -6.18 16.57 -1.89
C ARG A 24 -6.80 15.25 -2.33
N ARG A 25 -5.94 14.28 -2.64
CA ARG A 25 -6.37 12.97 -3.16
C ARG A 25 -7.49 12.30 -2.34
N TYR A 26 -7.40 12.37 -1.01
CA TYR A 26 -8.37 11.81 -0.08
C TYR A 26 -9.08 12.87 0.78
N ARG A 27 -8.99 14.15 0.40
CA ARG A 27 -9.57 15.26 1.16
C ARG A 27 -10.39 16.16 0.27
N PHE A 28 -11.57 16.53 0.77
CA PHE A 28 -12.37 17.58 0.17
C PHE A 28 -12.92 18.50 1.23
N VAL A 29 -13.18 19.73 0.80
CA VAL A 29 -13.82 20.77 1.61
C VAL A 29 -15.28 20.82 1.24
N GLU A 30 -16.16 20.85 2.24
CA GLU A 30 -17.60 21.05 2.06
C GLU A 30 -18.00 22.41 2.62
N PHE A 31 -18.64 23.21 1.78
CA PHE A 31 -19.28 24.48 2.13
C PHE A 31 -20.79 24.31 2.11
N SER A 32 -21.47 24.88 3.09
CA SER A 32 -22.94 25.04 3.06
C SER A 32 -23.26 26.46 2.60
N LEU A 33 -23.94 26.59 1.46
CA LEU A 33 -24.23 27.86 0.82
C LEU A 33 -25.76 28.07 0.75
N PRO A 34 -26.36 28.83 1.68
CA PRO A 34 -27.77 29.19 1.61
C PRO A 34 -28.09 29.93 0.31
N PRO A 35 -29.28 29.73 -0.30
CA PRO A 35 -29.64 30.38 -1.55
C PRO A 35 -29.63 31.91 -1.47
N ASP A 36 -30.06 32.46 -0.33
CA ASP A 36 -30.28 33.90 -0.13
C ASP A 36 -28.98 34.73 -0.27
N ASP A 37 -27.83 34.16 0.12
CA ASP A 37 -26.52 34.82 0.09
C ASP A 37 -25.54 34.15 -0.90
N LEU A 38 -26.03 33.28 -1.79
CA LEU A 38 -25.20 32.40 -2.60
C LEU A 38 -24.12 33.16 -3.39
N GLN A 39 -24.49 34.28 -4.01
CA GLN A 39 -23.57 35.07 -4.84
C GLN A 39 -22.46 35.72 -4.00
N GLN A 40 -22.80 36.27 -2.84
CA GLN A 40 -21.82 36.88 -1.92
C GLN A 40 -20.87 35.81 -1.39
N ARG A 41 -21.41 34.69 -0.89
CA ARG A 41 -20.62 33.58 -0.34
C ARG A 41 -19.75 32.91 -1.38
N MET A 42 -20.19 32.85 -2.64
CA MET A 42 -19.37 32.28 -3.73
C MET A 42 -18.06 33.03 -3.93
N GLY A 43 -18.02 34.35 -3.67
CA GLY A 43 -16.81 35.16 -3.72
C GLY A 43 -15.76 34.75 -2.68
N ASP A 44 -16.20 34.16 -1.56
CA ASP A 44 -15.34 33.78 -0.44
C ASP A 44 -14.87 32.32 -0.50
N VAL A 45 -15.34 31.53 -1.47
CA VAL A 45 -14.94 30.12 -1.64
C VAL A 45 -13.46 29.98 -1.94
N LEU A 46 -12.93 30.70 -2.95
CA LEU A 46 -11.52 30.58 -3.33
C LEU A 46 -10.55 31.04 -2.22
N PRO A 47 -10.74 32.22 -1.60
CA PRO A 47 -9.89 32.63 -0.48
C PRO A 47 -9.91 31.64 0.69
N THR A 48 -11.07 31.00 0.93
CA THR A 48 -11.17 29.98 1.99
C THR A 48 -10.44 28.70 1.60
N LEU A 49 -10.56 28.25 0.34
CA LEU A 49 -9.83 27.08 -0.16
C LEU A 49 -8.31 27.26 -0.09
N GLU A 50 -7.78 28.42 -0.47
CA GLU A 50 -6.35 28.72 -0.38
C GLU A 50 -5.83 28.62 1.06
N ARG A 51 -6.61 29.11 2.03
CA ARG A 51 -6.28 28.96 3.46
C ARG A 51 -6.30 27.50 3.89
N VAL A 52 -7.29 26.72 3.43
CA VAL A 52 -7.36 25.29 3.75
C VAL A 52 -6.18 24.54 3.15
N GLU A 53 -5.75 24.87 1.92
CA GLU A 53 -4.56 24.26 1.32
C GLU A 53 -3.30 24.57 2.13
N ALA A 54 -3.11 25.83 2.54
CA ALA A 54 -1.99 26.21 3.40
C ALA A 54 -2.01 25.48 4.75
N LEU A 55 -3.19 25.37 5.37
CA LEU A 55 -3.40 24.58 6.58
C LEU A 55 -2.98 23.11 6.37
N LEU A 56 -3.37 22.51 5.26
CA LEU A 56 -3.03 21.11 4.94
C LEU A 56 -1.53 20.90 4.70
N ASP A 57 -0.82 21.91 4.20
CA ASP A 57 0.62 21.84 3.97
C ASP A 57 1.44 22.03 5.26
N GLU A 58 0.92 22.80 6.22
CA GLU A 58 1.59 23.04 7.51
C GLU A 58 1.24 21.97 8.58
N ALA A 59 0.04 21.39 8.53
CA ALA A 59 -0.43 20.43 9.52
C ALA A 59 0.42 19.15 9.53
N ARG A 60 0.91 18.77 10.72
CA ARG A 60 1.78 17.59 10.91
C ARG A 60 1.07 16.37 11.47
N VAL A 61 -0.16 16.53 11.93
CA VAL A 61 -1.02 15.44 12.39
C VAL A 61 -2.16 15.28 11.39
N PRO A 62 -2.42 14.08 10.85
CA PRO A 62 -3.57 13.85 10.00
C PRO A 62 -4.88 14.17 10.74
N PHE A 63 -5.81 14.84 10.09
CA PHE A 63 -7.06 15.26 10.73
C PHE A 63 -8.25 15.32 9.78
N THR A 64 -9.46 15.29 10.35
CA THR A 64 -10.70 15.75 9.70
C THR A 64 -11.34 16.84 10.54
N LEU A 65 -12.16 17.66 9.90
CA LEU A 65 -12.93 18.72 10.56
C LEU A 65 -14.40 18.56 10.20
N GLY A 66 -15.24 18.30 11.19
CA GLY A 66 -16.64 17.96 10.98
C GLY A 66 -17.54 18.49 12.09
N ALA A 67 -18.75 17.93 12.15
CA ALA A 67 -19.64 18.06 13.29
C ALA A 67 -19.27 17.03 14.37
N GLY A 68 -19.78 17.23 15.58
CA GLY A 68 -19.57 16.30 16.72
C GLY A 68 -20.40 15.02 16.66
N ASP A 69 -21.08 14.75 15.55
CA ASP A 69 -21.94 13.58 15.40
C ASP A 69 -21.06 12.32 15.49
N ALA A 70 -21.22 11.54 16.57
CA ALA A 70 -20.42 10.36 16.95
C ALA A 70 -19.13 10.60 17.76
N CYS A 71 -18.90 11.79 18.37
CA CYS A 71 -17.85 11.91 19.39
C CYS A 71 -18.30 11.29 20.74
N PRO A 72 -17.39 10.66 21.51
CA PRO A 72 -17.66 10.34 22.91
C PRO A 72 -17.96 11.60 23.72
N ALA A 73 -18.58 11.44 24.89
CA ALA A 73 -18.82 12.58 25.78
C ALA A 73 -17.50 13.29 26.14
N TRP A 74 -17.55 14.61 26.29
CA TRP A 74 -16.36 15.41 26.58
C TRP A 74 -15.73 14.98 27.91
N GLY A 75 -14.39 14.89 27.92
CA GLY A 75 -13.60 14.37 29.03
C GLY A 75 -13.45 12.85 29.04
N GLU A 76 -14.20 12.10 28.22
CA GLU A 76 -14.13 10.64 28.22
C GLU A 76 -13.01 10.08 27.34
N VAL A 77 -12.50 8.91 27.76
CA VAL A 77 -11.67 8.03 26.94
C VAL A 77 -12.44 6.75 26.69
N GLN A 78 -13.17 6.72 25.57
CA GLN A 78 -13.91 5.54 25.14
C GLN A 78 -12.97 4.54 24.45
N ARG A 79 -12.98 3.31 24.94
CA ARG A 79 -12.21 2.21 24.36
C ARG A 79 -13.19 1.18 23.84
N GLU A 80 -13.06 0.81 22.57
CA GLU A 80 -13.73 -0.39 22.11
C GLU A 80 -13.11 -1.60 22.79
N GLU A 81 -13.96 -2.38 23.45
CA GLU A 81 -13.55 -3.68 23.96
C GLU A 81 -13.22 -4.59 22.78
N MET A 82 -12.10 -5.29 22.91
CA MET A 82 -11.79 -6.39 22.02
C MET A 82 -12.71 -7.55 22.44
N GLN A 83 -13.94 -7.59 21.94
CA GLN A 83 -14.85 -8.72 22.19
C GLN A 83 -14.12 -10.04 21.94
N ASP A 84 -14.31 -11.03 22.81
CA ASP A 84 -13.49 -12.25 22.89
C ASP A 84 -13.32 -12.97 21.53
N TYR A 85 -12.16 -12.81 20.89
CA TYR A 85 -11.87 -13.39 19.56
C TYR A 85 -10.81 -14.50 19.57
N ILE A 86 -10.25 -14.85 20.73
CA ILE A 86 -9.36 -16.01 20.90
C ILE A 86 -9.83 -16.80 22.13
N TYR A 87 -10.87 -17.62 21.94
CA TYR A 87 -11.12 -18.75 22.83
C TYR A 87 -10.39 -19.97 22.23
N ASP A 88 -9.55 -20.61 23.04
CA ASP A 88 -8.93 -21.91 22.71
C ASP A 88 -8.10 -21.94 21.39
N GLY A 89 -7.40 -20.83 21.11
CA GLY A 89 -6.48 -20.74 19.96
C GLY A 89 -7.15 -20.67 18.57
N LYS A 90 -8.48 -20.59 18.50
CA LYS A 90 -9.23 -20.52 17.23
C LYS A 90 -9.86 -19.14 17.05
N VAL A 91 -9.49 -18.46 15.96
CA VAL A 91 -10.08 -17.17 15.55
C VAL A 91 -11.45 -17.44 14.93
N ARG A 92 -12.53 -16.99 15.57
CA ARG A 92 -13.92 -17.32 15.18
C ARG A 92 -14.71 -16.17 14.56
N SER A 93 -14.05 -15.16 13.98
CA SER A 93 -14.76 -14.13 13.19
C SER A 93 -14.42 -14.22 11.71
N ASN A 94 -15.44 -14.06 10.86
CA ASN A 94 -15.29 -13.98 9.40
C ASN A 94 -14.38 -12.82 8.95
N ARG A 95 -14.05 -11.87 9.84
CA ARG A 95 -13.17 -10.71 9.56
C ARG A 95 -11.68 -11.02 9.71
N TRP A 96 -11.31 -11.99 10.54
CA TRP A 96 -9.92 -12.32 10.87
C TRP A 96 -9.54 -13.76 10.47
N SER A 97 -10.47 -14.49 9.87
CA SER A 97 -10.29 -15.88 9.38
C SER A 97 -9.17 -16.03 8.36
N LEU A 98 -8.70 -14.92 7.76
CA LEU A 98 -7.60 -14.88 6.81
C LEU A 98 -6.22 -14.69 7.46
N LEU A 99 -6.15 -14.45 8.78
CA LEU A 99 -4.91 -14.18 9.49
C LEU A 99 -4.44 -15.41 10.28
N SER A 100 -3.14 -15.69 10.22
CA SER A 100 -2.56 -16.76 11.03
C SER A 100 -2.65 -16.44 12.53
N PRO A 101 -2.66 -17.44 13.43
CA PRO A 101 -2.67 -17.22 14.88
C PRO A 101 -1.54 -16.30 15.37
N ARG A 102 -0.38 -16.32 14.70
CA ARG A 102 0.76 -15.44 15.01
C ARG A 102 0.48 -13.99 14.65
N GLU A 103 -0.13 -13.75 13.49
CA GLU A 103 -0.52 -12.40 13.05
C GLU A 103 -1.62 -11.82 13.93
N ALA A 104 -2.65 -12.61 14.24
CA ALA A 104 -3.70 -12.23 15.17
C ALA A 104 -3.11 -11.83 16.54
N LYS A 105 -2.24 -12.67 17.12
CA LYS A 105 -1.57 -12.37 18.41
C LYS A 105 -0.66 -11.13 18.35
N ARG A 106 -0.04 -10.85 17.20
CA ARG A 106 0.76 -9.62 17.01
C ARG A 106 -0.15 -8.39 17.01
N ILE A 107 -1.24 -8.44 16.24
CA ILE A 107 -2.15 -7.31 16.08
C ILE A 107 -2.88 -6.99 17.38
N THR A 108 -3.34 -8.01 18.12
CA THR A 108 -3.91 -7.84 19.46
C THR A 108 -2.96 -7.09 20.40
N ARG A 109 -1.65 -7.43 20.38
CA ARG A 109 -0.65 -6.75 21.19
C ARG A 109 -0.45 -5.28 20.78
N ILE A 110 -0.48 -4.99 19.49
CA ILE A 110 -0.38 -3.61 18.97
C ILE A 110 -1.57 -2.80 19.46
N ILE A 111 -2.80 -3.33 19.32
CA ILE A 111 -4.03 -2.66 19.76
C ILE A 111 -4.01 -2.40 21.27
N ALA A 112 -3.79 -3.44 22.07
CA ALA A 112 -3.78 -3.32 23.53
C ALA A 112 -2.72 -2.32 24.01
N ARG A 113 -1.52 -2.35 23.42
CA ARG A 113 -0.45 -1.40 23.72
C ARG A 113 -0.86 0.02 23.32
N GLY A 114 -1.39 0.19 22.11
CA GLY A 114 -1.84 1.46 21.55
C GLY A 114 -2.94 2.11 22.40
N GLN A 115 -4.02 1.39 22.67
CA GLN A 115 -5.13 1.85 23.53
C GLN A 115 -4.65 2.30 24.91
N ARG A 116 -3.73 1.51 25.52
CA ARG A 116 -3.18 1.84 26.84
C ARG A 116 -2.32 3.10 26.81
N ILE A 117 -1.47 3.27 25.79
CA ILE A 117 -0.55 4.42 25.72
C ILE A 117 -1.31 5.68 25.29
N LEU A 118 -2.03 5.63 24.17
CA LEU A 118 -2.74 6.79 23.62
C LEU A 118 -3.89 7.23 24.52
N GLY A 119 -4.61 6.29 25.15
CA GLY A 119 -5.65 6.61 26.12
C GLY A 119 -5.15 7.32 27.39
N LYS A 120 -3.83 7.39 27.61
CA LYS A 120 -3.20 8.22 28.66
C LYS A 120 -2.55 9.47 28.09
N ARG A 121 -1.84 9.33 26.97
CA ARG A 121 -1.02 10.41 26.39
C ARG A 121 -1.87 11.49 25.71
N LEU A 122 -2.97 11.14 25.05
CA LEU A 122 -3.80 12.10 24.34
C LEU A 122 -4.50 13.08 25.30
N PRO A 123 -5.20 12.63 26.37
CA PRO A 123 -5.77 13.57 27.34
C PRO A 123 -4.70 14.39 28.06
N ALA A 124 -3.57 13.78 28.41
CA ALA A 124 -2.46 14.48 29.07
C ALA A 124 -1.85 15.59 28.20
N ARG A 125 -1.93 15.50 26.87
CA ARG A 125 -1.49 16.56 25.96
C ARG A 125 -2.47 17.73 25.87
N MET A 126 -3.74 17.48 26.17
CA MET A 126 -4.79 18.51 26.19
C MET A 126 -4.98 19.12 27.58
N ALA A 127 -4.45 18.51 28.63
CA ALA A 127 -4.51 19.04 29.99
C ALA A 127 -3.93 20.48 30.06
N GLY A 128 -4.69 21.40 30.64
CA GLY A 128 -4.30 22.81 30.79
C GLY A 128 -4.44 23.67 29.53
N THR A 129 -4.90 23.11 28.40
CA THR A 129 -5.11 23.89 27.16
C THR A 129 -6.43 24.65 27.13
N GLY A 130 -7.39 24.29 27.98
CA GLY A 130 -8.74 24.89 28.01
C GLY A 130 -9.72 24.33 26.97
N TYR A 131 -9.28 23.45 26.07
CA TYR A 131 -10.18 22.81 25.09
C TYR A 131 -10.92 21.62 25.68
N GLU A 132 -12.23 21.58 25.45
CA GLU A 132 -13.01 20.35 25.61
C GLU A 132 -12.55 19.31 24.60
N HIS A 133 -12.32 18.09 25.07
CA HIS A 133 -11.78 17.02 24.25
C HIS A 133 -12.27 15.67 24.73
N SER A 134 -12.31 14.70 23.82
CA SER A 134 -12.60 13.30 24.13
C SER A 134 -11.73 12.39 23.26
N VAL A 135 -11.56 11.15 23.67
CA VAL A 135 -10.70 10.19 22.97
C VAL A 135 -11.49 8.94 22.65
N TYR A 136 -11.45 8.53 21.39
CA TYR A 136 -12.02 7.27 20.92
C TYR A 136 -10.91 6.33 20.44
N LEU A 137 -10.89 5.12 20.98
CA LEU A 137 -9.87 4.11 20.70
C LEU A 137 -10.51 2.82 20.15
N SER A 138 -10.53 2.69 18.84
CA SER A 138 -11.12 1.56 18.10
C SER A 138 -10.21 0.33 18.04
N THR A 139 -10.84 -0.82 17.82
CA THR A 139 -10.19 -2.10 17.49
C THR A 139 -10.33 -2.48 16.01
N ARG A 140 -11.09 -1.70 15.22
CA ARG A 140 -11.64 -2.12 13.92
C ARG A 140 -10.76 -1.84 12.69
N PHE A 141 -9.62 -1.17 12.84
CA PHE A 141 -8.85 -0.65 11.69
C PHE A 141 -8.26 -1.69 10.72
N TRP A 142 -8.19 -2.97 11.11
CA TRP A 142 -7.74 -4.07 10.24
C TRP A 142 -8.88 -4.90 9.65
N ALA A 143 -10.11 -4.68 10.12
CA ALA A 143 -11.20 -5.63 9.98
C ALA A 143 -12.13 -5.33 8.80
N TRP A 144 -11.87 -4.26 8.06
CA TRP A 144 -12.73 -3.83 6.96
C TRP A 144 -12.21 -4.30 5.60
N PRO A 145 -13.08 -4.84 4.73
CA PRO A 145 -12.77 -5.05 3.32
C PRO A 145 -12.24 -3.76 2.69
N LYS A 146 -11.37 -3.86 1.67
CA LYS A 146 -10.83 -2.69 0.94
C LYS A 146 -11.90 -1.70 0.45
N SER A 147 -13.16 -2.15 0.36
CA SER A 147 -14.33 -1.37 -0.04
C SER A 147 -14.98 -0.55 1.06
N TYR A 148 -14.52 -0.58 2.33
CA TYR A 148 -15.08 0.24 3.41
C TYR A 148 -13.94 0.80 4.27
N GLN A 149 -13.42 1.98 3.93
CA GLN A 149 -12.34 2.60 4.68
C GLN A 149 -12.55 4.12 4.74
N ALA A 150 -13.47 4.61 5.57
CA ALA A 150 -13.40 6.03 5.91
C ALA A 150 -12.02 6.31 6.52
N GLU A 151 -11.48 7.50 6.34
CA GLU A 151 -10.11 7.75 6.79
C GLU A 151 -9.97 7.64 8.31
N ALA A 152 -11.00 7.99 9.06
CA ALA A 152 -11.07 7.69 10.50
C ALA A 152 -10.99 6.17 10.78
N ASP A 153 -11.47 5.30 9.88
CA ASP A 153 -11.35 3.84 10.04
C ASP A 153 -9.93 3.33 9.81
N LEU A 154 -9.06 4.11 9.15
CA LEU A 154 -7.64 3.77 8.97
C LEU A 154 -6.83 4.06 10.23
N TYR A 155 -7.30 4.98 11.06
CA TYR A 155 -6.63 5.44 12.27
C TYR A 155 -7.41 4.95 13.49
N PRO A 156 -6.92 3.91 14.20
CA PRO A 156 -7.66 3.33 15.31
C PRO A 156 -7.78 4.23 16.54
N ALA A 157 -7.08 5.35 16.61
CA ALA A 157 -7.19 6.29 17.71
C ALA A 157 -7.51 7.70 17.19
N THR A 158 -8.55 8.30 17.77
CA THR A 158 -8.99 9.65 17.44
C THR A 158 -9.03 10.49 18.70
N LEU A 159 -8.40 11.65 18.65
CA LEU A 159 -8.57 12.72 19.64
C LEU A 159 -9.53 13.75 19.05
N HIS A 160 -10.69 13.89 19.68
CA HIS A 160 -11.70 14.88 19.36
C HIS A 160 -11.43 16.14 20.17
N VAL A 161 -11.44 17.29 19.52
CA VAL A 161 -11.25 18.59 20.16
C VAL A 161 -12.37 19.52 19.70
N ALA A 162 -13.12 20.08 20.65
CA ALA A 162 -14.12 21.08 20.36
C ALA A 162 -13.44 22.38 19.90
N LEU A 163 -13.95 22.94 18.81
CA LEU A 163 -13.48 24.19 18.21
C LEU A 163 -14.65 25.20 18.12
N PRO A 164 -14.37 26.48 17.81
CA PRO A 164 -15.41 27.48 17.58
C PRO A 164 -16.41 27.07 16.49
N GLN A 165 -17.54 27.77 16.42
CA GLN A 165 -18.60 27.56 15.41
C GLN A 165 -19.20 26.13 15.43
N GLY A 166 -19.14 25.45 16.57
CA GLY A 166 -19.65 24.08 16.72
C GLY A 166 -18.88 23.02 15.93
N LYS A 167 -17.65 23.34 15.48
CA LYS A 167 -16.80 22.39 14.77
C LYS A 167 -16.08 21.46 15.75
N VAL A 168 -15.84 20.23 15.30
CA VAL A 168 -15.00 19.27 16.01
C VAL A 168 -13.82 18.89 15.13
N LEU A 169 -12.63 19.05 15.68
CA LEU A 169 -11.39 18.60 15.08
C LEU A 169 -11.12 17.16 15.53
N HIS A 170 -10.92 16.28 14.56
CA HIS A 170 -10.61 14.88 14.78
C HIS A 170 -9.16 14.63 14.38
N LEU A 171 -8.26 14.61 15.37
CA LEU A 171 -6.85 14.28 15.16
C LEU A 171 -6.68 12.76 15.14
N LEU A 172 -6.03 12.24 14.10
CA LEU A 172 -6.02 10.81 13.77
C LEU A 172 -4.65 10.19 14.05
N PHE A 173 -4.63 9.07 14.76
CA PHE A 173 -3.41 8.38 15.21
C PHE A 173 -3.46 6.88 14.93
N ASP A 174 -2.30 6.34 14.56
CA ASP A 174 -2.08 4.89 14.46
C ASP A 174 -1.51 4.32 15.76
N TYR A 175 -1.58 3.01 15.99
CA TYR A 175 -1.06 2.41 17.22
C TYR A 175 0.44 2.06 17.19
N GLU A 176 1.11 2.19 16.05
CA GLU A 176 2.51 1.79 15.86
C GLU A 176 3.47 3.01 15.80
N HIS A 177 3.06 4.13 15.21
CA HIS A 177 3.89 5.28 14.85
C HIS A 177 3.34 6.64 15.36
N PHE A 178 2.45 6.63 16.36
CA PHE A 178 1.86 7.85 16.92
C PHE A 178 2.85 8.82 17.59
N ALA A 179 4.05 8.36 17.95
CA ALA A 179 4.99 9.12 18.77
C ALA A 179 5.35 10.48 18.13
N ASP A 180 5.53 10.50 16.81
CA ASP A 180 5.93 11.69 16.06
C ASP A 180 4.82 12.74 16.00
N GLY A 181 3.55 12.32 16.08
CA GLY A 181 2.40 13.22 16.07
C GLY A 181 2.11 13.86 17.42
N LEU A 182 2.49 13.24 18.54
CA LEU A 182 2.14 13.73 19.89
C LEU A 182 2.60 15.16 20.20
N PRO A 183 3.83 15.60 19.83
CA PRO A 183 4.26 16.98 20.05
C PRO A 183 3.50 18.01 19.20
N HIS A 184 2.85 17.56 18.12
CA HIS A 184 2.19 18.42 17.15
C HIS A 184 0.68 18.55 17.37
N ILE A 185 0.11 17.92 18.41
CA ILE A 185 -1.32 18.02 18.76
C ILE A 185 -1.75 19.47 18.94
N VAL A 186 -1.22 20.15 19.98
CA VAL A 186 -1.63 21.53 20.31
C VAL A 186 -1.29 22.51 19.17
N PRO A 187 -0.10 22.46 18.55
CA PRO A 187 0.17 23.28 17.36
C PRO A 187 -0.84 23.10 16.23
N THR A 188 -1.29 21.86 15.98
CA THR A 188 -2.30 21.59 14.94
C THR A 188 -3.67 22.13 15.35
N VAL A 189 -4.07 21.99 16.62
CA VAL A 189 -5.34 22.55 17.15
C VAL A 189 -5.35 24.07 16.95
N GLU A 190 -4.29 24.78 17.36
CA GLU A 190 -4.20 26.24 17.21
C GLU A 190 -4.15 26.68 15.75
N LEU A 191 -3.45 25.91 14.90
CA LEU A 191 -3.41 26.20 13.47
C LEU A 191 -4.80 26.08 12.82
N VAL A 192 -5.55 25.01 13.13
CA VAL A 192 -6.91 24.82 12.63
C VAL A 192 -7.84 25.90 13.16
N LYS A 193 -7.76 26.23 14.46
CA LYS A 193 -8.56 27.30 15.06
C LYS A 193 -8.34 28.65 14.37
N ARG A 194 -7.08 29.08 14.20
CA ARG A 194 -6.76 30.33 13.49
C ARG A 194 -7.24 30.31 12.05
N THR A 195 -7.20 29.15 11.40
CA THR A 195 -7.73 28.99 10.03
C THR A 195 -9.24 29.18 10.00
N LEU A 196 -9.98 28.64 10.97
CA LEU A 196 -11.43 28.82 11.09
C LEU A 196 -11.81 30.27 11.40
N GLU A 197 -11.11 30.92 12.33
CA GLU A 197 -11.36 32.32 12.69
C GLU A 197 -11.04 33.29 11.54
N GLY A 198 -10.05 32.96 10.70
CA GLY A 198 -9.68 33.75 9.53
C GLY A 198 -10.41 33.38 8.23
N ALA A 199 -11.19 32.29 8.24
CA ALA A 199 -11.99 31.88 7.08
C ALA A 199 -13.26 32.73 7.01
N ARG A 200 -13.63 33.13 5.79
CA ARG A 200 -14.85 33.90 5.56
C ARG A 200 -16.08 33.01 5.41
N LEU A 201 -15.87 31.73 5.17
CA LEU A 201 -16.91 30.71 5.10
C LEU A 201 -16.61 29.62 6.12
N ASP A 202 -17.67 29.18 6.80
CA ASP A 202 -17.65 27.93 7.51
C ASP A 202 -17.45 26.78 6.54
N PHE A 203 -16.60 25.83 6.92
CA PHE A 203 -16.34 24.65 6.10
C PHE A 203 -16.21 23.39 6.96
N LYS A 204 -16.32 22.24 6.29
CA LYS A 204 -15.89 20.94 6.82
C LYS A 204 -14.73 20.44 5.96
N LEU A 205 -13.81 19.69 6.57
CA LEU A 205 -12.74 18.99 5.87
C LEU A 205 -12.95 17.49 6.07
N LEU A 206 -13.39 16.83 5.01
CA LEU A 206 -13.85 15.45 5.05
C LEU A 206 -12.99 14.55 4.17
N SER A 207 -13.12 13.23 4.37
CA SER A 207 -12.40 12.25 3.57
C SER A 207 -13.23 11.77 2.38
N THR A 208 -12.61 11.70 1.20
CA THR A 208 -13.27 11.13 0.01
C THR A 208 -13.50 9.63 0.13
N ARG A 209 -12.94 8.97 1.15
CA ARG A 209 -13.09 7.53 1.37
C ARG A 209 -14.28 7.15 2.27
N SER A 210 -15.00 8.14 2.80
CA SER A 210 -16.21 7.88 3.57
C SER A 210 -17.29 7.34 2.63
N TYR A 211 -17.98 6.27 3.04
CA TYR A 211 -19.05 5.65 2.26
C TYR A 211 -20.15 6.66 1.87
N GLU A 212 -20.44 7.61 2.75
CA GLU A 212 -21.40 8.70 2.55
C GLU A 212 -21.07 9.59 1.34
N HIS A 213 -19.83 9.52 0.86
CA HIS A 213 -19.32 10.36 -0.22
C HIS A 213 -18.86 9.55 -1.44
N ARG A 214 -19.13 8.24 -1.48
CA ARG A 214 -18.82 7.39 -2.63
C ARG A 214 -19.50 7.87 -3.90
N THR A 215 -20.73 8.38 -3.77
CA THR A 215 -21.53 8.91 -4.88
C THR A 215 -20.90 10.13 -5.57
N LEU A 216 -19.85 10.73 -4.98
CA LEU A 216 -19.07 11.79 -5.63
C LEU A 216 -18.20 11.27 -6.78
N GLY A 217 -18.02 9.97 -6.93
CA GLY A 217 -17.20 9.38 -8.01
C GLY A 217 -15.69 9.58 -7.84
N TRP A 218 -15.24 10.33 -6.83
CA TRP A 218 -13.82 10.61 -6.57
C TRP A 218 -13.02 9.42 -6.01
N GLU A 219 -13.70 8.33 -5.61
CA GLU A 219 -13.05 7.08 -5.20
C GLU A 219 -12.47 6.29 -6.39
N GLU A 220 -13.07 6.40 -7.58
CA GLU A 220 -12.80 5.48 -8.71
C GLU A 220 -11.52 5.80 -9.48
N GLU A 221 -11.08 7.06 -9.54
CA GLU A 221 -9.93 7.39 -10.40
C GLU A 221 -8.59 6.84 -9.93
N LEU A 222 -8.36 6.57 -8.64
CA LEU A 222 -7.01 6.24 -8.17
C LEU A 222 -7.00 5.35 -6.92
N GLY A 223 -7.01 4.03 -7.10
CA GLY A 223 -6.26 3.14 -6.19
C GLY A 223 -4.75 3.53 -6.16
N PRO A 224 -3.93 2.95 -5.26
CA PRO A 224 -2.64 3.54 -4.86
C PRO A 224 -1.82 4.02 -6.07
N ARG A 225 -1.30 5.27 -6.04
CA ARG A 225 -0.46 5.93 -7.08
C ARG A 225 0.63 5.03 -7.65
N ARG A 226 0.99 3.99 -6.89
CA ARG A 226 1.82 2.87 -7.28
C ARG A 226 1.34 1.61 -6.55
N VAL A 227 1.18 0.50 -7.27
CA VAL A 227 1.04 -0.83 -6.67
C VAL A 227 2.45 -1.41 -6.54
N VAL A 228 2.86 -1.79 -5.32
CA VAL A 228 4.19 -2.34 -5.06
C VAL A 228 4.06 -3.81 -4.66
N VAL A 229 4.56 -4.71 -5.50
CA VAL A 229 4.69 -6.14 -5.17
C VAL A 229 6.08 -6.38 -4.59
N ARG A 230 6.11 -6.89 -3.35
CA ARG A 230 7.37 -7.19 -2.65
C ARG A 230 7.90 -8.56 -3.04
N LEU A 231 9.21 -8.74 -2.87
CA LEU A 231 9.86 -10.04 -2.98
C LEU A 231 9.33 -11.00 -1.89
N SER A 232 9.17 -12.27 -2.26
CA SER A 232 8.84 -13.35 -1.33
C SER A 232 10.12 -13.95 -0.76
N ARG A 233 10.50 -13.50 0.44
CA ARG A 233 11.69 -14.01 1.15
C ARG A 233 11.65 -15.52 1.33
N LEU A 234 10.47 -16.09 1.56
CA LEU A 234 10.32 -17.54 1.70
C LEU A 234 10.63 -18.26 0.38
N LYS A 235 10.07 -17.81 -0.76
CA LYS A 235 10.34 -18.45 -2.05
C LYS A 235 11.83 -18.37 -2.39
N ILE A 236 12.45 -17.19 -2.22
CA ILE A 236 13.89 -17.00 -2.47
C ILE A 236 14.73 -17.88 -1.54
N PHE A 237 14.37 -17.98 -0.26
CA PHE A 237 15.06 -18.86 0.69
C PHE A 237 14.94 -20.34 0.31
N LEU A 238 13.75 -20.80 -0.10
CA LEU A 238 13.55 -22.17 -0.56
C LEU A 238 14.35 -22.46 -1.83
N THR A 239 14.40 -21.51 -2.78
CA THR A 239 15.26 -21.61 -3.96
C THR A 239 16.73 -21.71 -3.57
N LEU A 240 17.20 -20.89 -2.63
CA LEU A 240 18.57 -20.94 -2.13
C LEU A 240 18.88 -22.32 -1.53
N VAL A 241 18.02 -22.84 -0.65
CA VAL A 241 18.18 -24.18 -0.06
C VAL A 241 18.23 -25.25 -1.15
N ALA A 242 17.30 -25.22 -2.11
CA ALA A 242 17.28 -26.18 -3.22
C ALA A 242 18.59 -26.13 -4.03
N THR A 243 19.06 -24.92 -4.39
CA THR A 243 20.33 -24.78 -5.14
C THR A 243 21.53 -25.29 -4.35
N LEU A 244 21.60 -25.07 -3.04
CA LEU A 244 22.68 -25.58 -2.20
C LEU A 244 22.67 -27.11 -2.12
N LEU A 245 21.48 -27.74 -2.06
CA LEU A 245 21.35 -29.19 -2.11
C LEU A 245 21.84 -29.76 -3.45
N PHE A 246 21.48 -29.13 -4.57
CA PHE A 246 21.96 -29.55 -5.89
C PHE A 246 23.48 -29.38 -6.04
N VAL A 247 24.04 -28.29 -5.52
CA VAL A 247 25.50 -28.07 -5.53
C VAL A 247 26.21 -29.09 -4.64
N ALA A 248 25.72 -29.34 -3.43
CA ALA A 248 26.30 -30.33 -2.53
C ALA A 248 26.22 -31.75 -3.11
N GLY A 249 25.07 -32.15 -3.65
CA GLY A 249 24.88 -33.43 -4.32
C GLY A 249 25.74 -33.55 -5.58
N GLY A 250 25.83 -32.49 -6.39
CA GLY A 250 26.67 -32.45 -7.58
C GLY A 250 28.16 -32.55 -7.27
N ALA A 251 28.64 -31.81 -6.26
CA ALA A 251 30.02 -31.87 -5.79
C ALA A 251 30.35 -33.26 -5.21
N TRP A 252 29.42 -33.86 -4.47
CA TRP A 252 29.56 -35.22 -3.96
C TRP A 252 29.67 -36.23 -5.10
N LEU A 253 28.81 -36.15 -6.12
CA LEU A 253 28.88 -37.01 -7.32
C LEU A 253 30.16 -36.81 -8.12
N ALA A 254 30.68 -35.58 -8.19
CA ALA A 254 31.91 -35.26 -8.92
C ALA A 254 33.17 -35.78 -8.21
N THR A 255 33.15 -35.89 -6.87
CA THR A 255 34.33 -36.20 -6.04
C THR A 255 34.39 -37.65 -5.56
N LYS A 256 33.25 -38.31 -5.28
CA LYS A 256 33.20 -39.69 -4.80
C LYS A 256 33.09 -40.67 -5.98
N GLY A 257 34.25 -41.12 -6.47
CA GLY A 257 34.39 -42.00 -7.63
C GLY A 257 34.02 -43.49 -7.45
N GLU A 258 33.45 -43.89 -6.31
CA GLU A 258 33.23 -45.31 -5.95
C GLU A 258 31.77 -45.77 -6.00
N PHE A 259 30.83 -44.93 -6.46
CA PHE A 259 29.39 -45.25 -6.47
C PHE A 259 28.96 -46.34 -7.50
N SER A 260 29.91 -47.01 -8.15
CA SER A 260 29.68 -47.82 -9.36
C SER A 260 29.93 -49.32 -9.24
N ALA A 261 29.82 -49.91 -8.04
CA ALA A 261 29.85 -51.38 -7.96
C ALA A 261 28.45 -52.04 -7.98
N HIS A 262 27.38 -51.36 -7.53
CA HIS A 262 26.11 -52.05 -7.23
C HIS A 262 24.80 -51.38 -7.69
N SER A 263 24.80 -50.24 -8.37
CA SER A 263 23.55 -49.62 -8.85
C SER A 263 23.38 -49.67 -10.38
N ARG A 264 22.25 -50.22 -10.84
CA ARG A 264 21.90 -50.44 -12.26
C ARG A 264 21.84 -49.15 -13.12
N PHE A 265 21.73 -47.98 -12.50
CA PHE A 265 21.70 -46.67 -13.18
C PHE A 265 23.08 -45.98 -13.26
N TYR A 266 24.06 -46.39 -12.45
CA TYR A 266 25.38 -45.73 -12.33
C TYR A 266 26.54 -46.65 -12.70
N GLY A 267 26.41 -47.44 -13.77
CA GLY A 267 27.51 -48.28 -14.29
C GLY A 267 28.65 -47.50 -14.95
N TYR A 268 28.51 -46.18 -15.11
CA TYR A 268 29.46 -45.31 -15.82
C TYR A 268 29.97 -44.19 -14.89
N PRO A 269 31.14 -44.35 -14.24
CA PRO A 269 31.71 -43.36 -13.32
C PRO A 269 31.92 -41.98 -13.95
N TRP A 270 32.23 -41.92 -15.26
CA TRP A 270 32.41 -40.67 -15.99
C TRP A 270 31.10 -39.88 -16.13
N LEU A 271 29.97 -40.58 -16.30
CA LEU A 271 28.65 -39.96 -16.45
C LEU A 271 28.19 -39.33 -15.14
N ALA A 272 28.42 -40.00 -14.00
CA ALA A 272 28.14 -39.45 -12.68
C ALA A 272 28.93 -38.16 -12.41
N LYS A 273 30.22 -38.16 -12.77
CA LYS A 273 31.08 -36.97 -12.67
C LYS A 273 30.61 -35.84 -13.58
N ALA A 274 30.19 -36.16 -14.82
CA ALA A 274 29.65 -35.17 -15.76
C ALA A 274 28.36 -34.54 -15.24
N ILE A 275 27.40 -35.35 -14.75
CA ILE A 275 26.15 -34.87 -14.15
C ILE A 275 26.44 -34.00 -12.92
N GLY A 276 27.35 -34.44 -12.05
CA GLY A 276 27.77 -33.67 -10.87
C GLY A 276 28.39 -32.32 -11.23
N GLY A 277 29.29 -32.32 -12.23
CA GLY A 277 29.89 -31.10 -12.76
C GLY A 277 28.86 -30.13 -13.35
N VAL A 278 27.92 -30.63 -14.15
CA VAL A 278 26.82 -29.83 -14.72
C VAL A 278 25.92 -29.25 -13.62
N ALA A 279 25.59 -30.04 -12.59
CA ALA A 279 24.79 -29.57 -11.47
C ALA A 279 25.49 -28.42 -10.72
N VAL A 280 26.77 -28.55 -10.39
CA VAL A 280 27.54 -27.48 -9.72
C VAL A 280 27.63 -26.23 -10.62
N LEU A 281 27.93 -26.42 -11.91
CA LEU A 281 28.06 -25.33 -12.87
C LEU A 281 26.76 -24.54 -13.05
N PHE A 282 25.61 -25.22 -13.06
CA PHE A 282 24.31 -24.58 -13.27
C PHE A 282 23.72 -24.01 -11.97
N PHE A 283 23.69 -24.79 -10.90
CA PHE A 283 23.06 -24.39 -9.64
C PHE A 283 23.94 -23.50 -8.76
N GLY A 284 25.27 -23.54 -8.93
CA GLY A 284 26.21 -22.69 -8.18
C GLY A 284 25.95 -21.19 -8.38
N PRO A 285 26.00 -20.69 -9.62
CA PRO A 285 25.68 -19.29 -9.92
C PRO A 285 24.25 -18.90 -9.51
N MET A 286 23.28 -19.80 -9.70
CA MET A 286 21.88 -19.58 -9.30
C MET A 286 21.74 -19.41 -7.78
N GLY A 287 22.45 -20.23 -6.99
CA GLY A 287 22.51 -20.11 -5.53
C GLY A 287 23.18 -18.82 -5.08
N GLY A 288 24.29 -18.43 -5.73
CA GLY A 288 24.93 -17.14 -5.49
C GLY A 288 23.99 -15.96 -5.73
N TYR A 289 23.25 -15.98 -6.85
CA TYR A 289 22.23 -14.98 -7.15
C TYR A 289 21.08 -14.96 -6.14
N ALA A 290 20.53 -16.13 -5.78
CA ALA A 290 19.46 -16.24 -4.78
C ALA A 290 19.91 -15.73 -3.40
N GLY A 291 21.15 -16.03 -3.01
CA GLY A 291 21.78 -15.52 -1.79
C GLY A 291 21.86 -14.00 -1.79
N TRP A 292 22.40 -13.39 -2.85
CA TRP A 292 22.43 -11.93 -3.00
C TRP A 292 21.01 -11.32 -2.99
N LYS A 293 20.06 -11.92 -3.72
CA LYS A 293 18.68 -11.45 -3.82
C LYS A 293 17.92 -11.54 -2.50
N LEU A 294 18.28 -12.47 -1.62
CA LEU A 294 17.67 -12.60 -0.29
C LEU A 294 17.88 -11.35 0.58
N PHE A 295 18.98 -10.63 0.38
CA PHE A 295 19.29 -9.37 1.08
C PHE A 295 18.83 -8.11 0.33
N ASP A 296 18.36 -8.24 -0.91
CA ASP A 296 17.89 -7.11 -1.72
C ASP A 296 16.63 -6.48 -1.09
N ARG A 297 16.71 -5.20 -0.69
CA ARG A 297 15.60 -4.44 -0.07
C ARG A 297 14.72 -3.73 -1.09
N ARG A 298 15.05 -3.77 -2.38
CA ARG A 298 14.26 -3.13 -3.42
C ARG A 298 12.87 -3.77 -3.52
N PRO A 299 11.84 -2.98 -3.86
CA PRO A 299 10.56 -3.54 -4.28
C PRO A 299 10.75 -4.44 -5.50
N GLY A 300 10.04 -5.56 -5.58
CA GLY A 300 10.22 -6.55 -6.65
C GLY A 300 9.55 -6.13 -7.96
N LEU A 301 8.34 -5.59 -7.87
CA LEU A 301 7.60 -5.00 -8.99
C LEU A 301 6.93 -3.71 -8.51
N ILE A 302 6.98 -2.66 -9.32
CA ILE A 302 6.22 -1.43 -9.10
C ILE A 302 5.37 -1.17 -10.34
N VAL A 303 4.08 -0.93 -10.16
CA VAL A 303 3.16 -0.54 -11.23
C VAL A 303 2.65 0.85 -10.88
N ASP A 304 2.99 1.86 -11.67
CA ASP A 304 2.62 3.26 -11.43
C ASP A 304 2.20 3.96 -12.74
N SER A 305 1.92 5.26 -12.68
CA SER A 305 1.45 6.02 -13.85
C SER A 305 2.44 6.10 -15.01
N ARG A 306 3.72 5.78 -14.81
CA ARG A 306 4.73 5.76 -15.89
C ARG A 306 4.82 4.40 -16.57
N GLY A 307 4.40 3.33 -15.90
CA GLY A 307 4.56 1.98 -16.40
C GLY A 307 4.81 0.92 -15.33
N VAL A 308 5.45 -0.17 -15.74
CA VAL A 308 5.82 -1.31 -14.91
C VAL A 308 7.33 -1.30 -14.68
N SER A 309 7.79 -1.07 -13.45
CA SER A 309 9.19 -1.23 -13.08
C SER A 309 9.45 -2.63 -12.51
N ASP A 310 10.18 -3.45 -13.25
CA ASP A 310 10.56 -4.81 -12.86
C ASP A 310 11.97 -4.85 -12.23
N TYR A 311 12.05 -5.50 -11.08
CA TYR A 311 13.28 -5.85 -10.37
C TYR A 311 13.23 -7.29 -9.84
N SER A 312 12.39 -8.15 -10.41
CA SER A 312 12.11 -9.50 -9.92
C SER A 312 13.24 -10.49 -10.18
N ASN A 313 13.97 -10.36 -11.29
CA ASN A 313 14.95 -11.37 -11.73
C ASN A 313 16.23 -10.74 -12.33
N ALA A 314 17.15 -11.59 -12.79
CA ALA A 314 18.44 -11.18 -13.35
C ALA A 314 18.34 -10.57 -14.76
N ALA A 315 17.21 -10.78 -15.45
CA ALA A 315 16.90 -10.23 -16.76
C ALA A 315 16.03 -8.96 -16.69
N SER A 316 15.78 -8.42 -15.49
CA SER A 316 14.96 -7.24 -15.32
C SER A 316 15.63 -5.98 -15.91
N VAL A 317 14.91 -5.29 -16.79
CA VAL A 317 15.38 -4.07 -17.50
C VAL A 317 14.97 -2.76 -16.83
N GLY A 318 14.23 -2.81 -15.72
CA GLY A 318 13.72 -1.63 -15.02
C GLY A 318 12.34 -1.21 -15.51
N LEU A 319 12.15 0.09 -15.77
CA LEU A 319 10.87 0.67 -16.21
C LEU A 319 10.50 0.21 -17.63
N ILE A 320 9.28 -0.27 -17.77
CA ILE A 320 8.60 -0.59 -19.03
C ILE A 320 7.43 0.38 -19.15
N GLU A 321 7.48 1.27 -20.12
CA GLU A 321 6.50 2.36 -20.29
C GLU A 321 5.18 1.84 -20.82
N TRP A 322 4.04 2.41 -20.38
CA TRP A 322 2.71 1.97 -20.82
C TRP A 322 2.53 2.05 -22.35
N GLU A 323 3.01 3.14 -22.96
CA GLU A 323 2.93 3.40 -24.40
C GLU A 323 3.64 2.33 -25.25
N ASP A 324 4.64 1.66 -24.69
CA ASP A 324 5.35 0.59 -25.38
C ASP A 324 4.65 -0.75 -25.28
N ILE A 325 3.80 -0.96 -24.26
CA ILE A 325 3.18 -2.26 -23.98
C ILE A 325 2.05 -2.52 -24.96
N VAL A 326 2.18 -3.59 -25.74
CA VAL A 326 1.16 -4.06 -26.68
C VAL A 326 0.24 -5.05 -25.99
N ASP A 327 0.79 -6.03 -25.29
CA ASP A 327 0.02 -7.07 -24.62
C ASP A 327 0.72 -7.58 -23.36
N ILE A 328 -0.05 -8.18 -22.44
CA ILE A 328 0.42 -8.77 -21.20
C ILE A 328 -0.27 -10.13 -21.06
N ALA A 329 0.53 -11.20 -21.01
CA ALA A 329 0.01 -12.55 -20.89
C ALA A 329 0.90 -13.41 -19.97
N PRO A 330 0.32 -14.36 -19.21
CA PRO A 330 1.08 -15.41 -18.56
C PRO A 330 1.84 -16.27 -19.58
N GLN A 331 2.98 -16.81 -19.16
CA GLN A 331 3.68 -17.82 -19.97
C GLN A 331 2.77 -19.01 -20.28
N ALA A 332 2.88 -19.58 -21.48
CA ALA A 332 2.10 -20.77 -21.85
C ALA A 332 2.43 -21.95 -20.92
N GLY A 333 1.41 -22.62 -20.40
CA GLY A 333 1.55 -23.80 -19.53
C GLY A 333 0.51 -23.85 -18.40
N ARG A 334 0.46 -24.99 -17.69
CA ARG A 334 -0.51 -25.21 -16.58
C ARG A 334 -0.17 -24.40 -15.32
N HIS A 335 1.11 -24.14 -15.09
CA HIS A 335 1.62 -23.38 -13.94
C HIS A 335 2.65 -22.36 -14.44
N PRO A 336 2.22 -21.21 -14.95
CA PRO A 336 3.14 -20.21 -15.45
C PRO A 336 3.99 -19.64 -14.31
N ASP A 337 5.30 -19.56 -14.55
CA ASP A 337 6.26 -18.94 -13.63
C ASP A 337 6.58 -17.48 -13.99
N PHE A 338 6.21 -17.06 -15.21
CA PHE A 338 6.50 -15.74 -15.75
C PHE A 338 5.25 -15.05 -16.28
N LEU A 339 5.19 -13.73 -16.06
CA LEU A 339 4.30 -12.80 -16.76
C LEU A 339 5.09 -12.18 -17.92
N LEU A 340 4.62 -12.42 -19.14
CA LEU A 340 5.22 -11.90 -20.36
C LEU A 340 4.61 -10.52 -20.68
N VAL A 341 5.48 -9.55 -20.96
CA VAL A 341 5.06 -8.21 -21.37
C VAL A 341 5.52 -7.99 -22.81
N PHE A 342 4.59 -8.01 -23.74
CA PHE A 342 4.86 -7.77 -25.15
C PHE A 342 4.94 -6.28 -25.42
N VAL A 343 5.99 -5.85 -26.13
CA VAL A 343 6.26 -4.44 -26.41
C VAL A 343 6.43 -4.20 -27.90
N ARG A 344 6.08 -2.98 -28.34
CA ARG A 344 6.12 -2.57 -29.75
C ARG A 344 7.54 -2.59 -30.31
N ASN A 345 8.53 -2.20 -29.50
CA ASN A 345 9.94 -2.16 -29.89
C ASN A 345 10.82 -2.95 -28.90
N PRO A 346 11.00 -4.27 -29.08
CA PRO A 346 11.85 -5.10 -28.24
C PRO A 346 13.32 -4.63 -28.19
N GLU A 347 13.85 -4.07 -29.29
CA GLU A 347 15.24 -3.61 -29.39
C GLU A 347 15.53 -2.43 -28.44
N LYS A 348 14.55 -1.55 -28.20
CA LYS A 348 14.62 -0.48 -27.18
C LYS A 348 15.03 -1.04 -25.82
N TYR A 349 14.48 -2.20 -25.45
CA TYR A 349 14.69 -2.83 -24.15
C TYR A 349 15.94 -3.70 -24.11
N LEU A 350 16.32 -4.33 -25.24
CA LEU A 350 17.62 -4.98 -25.39
C LEU A 350 18.78 -3.97 -25.23
N GLY A 351 18.64 -2.76 -25.76
CA GLY A 351 19.62 -1.68 -25.61
C GLY A 351 19.83 -1.20 -24.16
N ARG A 352 18.90 -1.52 -23.24
CA ARG A 352 19.03 -1.24 -21.80
C ARG A 352 19.82 -2.32 -21.03
N ALA A 353 20.32 -3.35 -21.72
CA ALA A 353 21.13 -4.38 -21.11
C ALA A 353 22.43 -3.81 -20.53
N ARG A 354 22.76 -4.23 -19.30
CA ARG A 354 23.92 -3.71 -18.54
C ARG A 354 25.22 -4.49 -18.80
N SER A 355 25.12 -5.65 -19.43
CA SER A 355 26.26 -6.55 -19.68
C SER A 355 25.95 -7.53 -20.81
N ARG A 356 27.00 -8.20 -21.32
CA ARG A 356 26.85 -9.28 -22.31
C ARG A 356 25.99 -10.44 -21.81
N MET A 357 26.15 -10.80 -20.54
CA MET A 357 25.32 -11.84 -19.91
C MET A 357 23.85 -11.41 -19.79
N HIS A 358 23.59 -10.16 -19.41
CA HIS A 358 22.22 -9.62 -19.38
C HIS A 358 21.59 -9.63 -20.78
N THR A 359 22.34 -9.25 -21.82
CA THR A 359 21.89 -9.32 -23.22
C THR A 359 21.53 -10.74 -23.63
N LEU A 360 22.33 -11.74 -23.22
CA LEU A 360 22.06 -13.15 -23.49
C LEU A 360 20.73 -13.61 -22.88
N PHE A 361 20.46 -13.24 -21.62
CA PHE A 361 19.18 -13.56 -20.98
C PHE A 361 17.98 -12.92 -21.70
N LEU A 362 18.08 -11.65 -22.09
CA LEU A 362 17.00 -10.97 -22.83
C LEU A 362 16.75 -11.61 -24.21
N ARG A 363 17.81 -11.97 -24.94
CA ARG A 363 17.69 -12.69 -26.23
C ARG A 363 17.11 -14.09 -26.05
N GLY A 364 17.50 -14.79 -24.99
CA GLY A 364 16.89 -16.07 -24.61
C GLY A 364 15.40 -15.93 -24.35
N ASN A 365 14.98 -14.89 -23.62
CA ASN A 365 13.56 -14.61 -23.39
C ASN A 365 12.79 -14.37 -24.70
N ILE A 366 13.37 -13.63 -25.65
CA ILE A 366 12.76 -13.43 -26.98
C ILE A 366 12.60 -14.77 -27.71
N TRP A 367 13.65 -15.58 -27.73
CA TRP A 367 13.62 -16.86 -28.43
C TRP A 367 12.57 -17.83 -27.87
N VAL A 368 12.41 -17.88 -26.54
CA VAL A 368 11.44 -18.79 -25.88
C VAL A 368 10.03 -18.21 -25.84
N ASN A 369 9.89 -16.92 -25.54
CA ASN A 369 8.61 -16.30 -25.16
C ASN A 369 8.12 -15.21 -26.13
N GLY A 370 8.89 -14.89 -27.18
CA GLY A 370 8.55 -13.83 -28.14
C GLY A 370 8.73 -12.39 -27.63
N THR A 371 9.19 -12.21 -26.39
CA THR A 371 9.47 -10.89 -25.79
C THR A 371 10.71 -10.93 -24.90
N PRO A 372 11.52 -9.86 -24.81
CA PRO A 372 12.64 -9.81 -23.87
C PRO A 372 12.18 -9.67 -22.41
N LEU A 373 10.91 -9.28 -22.18
CA LEU A 373 10.38 -8.86 -20.88
C LEU A 373 9.57 -9.99 -20.24
N ALA A 374 10.25 -10.83 -19.45
CA ALA A 374 9.64 -11.89 -18.66
C ALA A 374 9.78 -11.59 -17.16
N ILE A 375 8.68 -11.16 -16.52
CA ILE A 375 8.64 -10.84 -15.09
C ILE A 375 8.43 -12.14 -14.31
N SER A 376 9.31 -12.45 -13.35
CA SER A 376 9.26 -13.73 -12.64
C SER A 376 8.38 -13.70 -11.39
N ALA A 377 7.39 -14.59 -11.30
CA ALA A 377 6.59 -14.77 -10.08
C ALA A 377 7.29 -15.62 -9.01
N LEU A 378 8.39 -16.30 -9.35
CA LEU A 378 9.16 -17.16 -8.44
C LEU A 378 9.80 -16.38 -7.30
N THR A 379 10.20 -15.13 -7.55
CA THR A 379 10.81 -14.26 -6.53
C THR A 379 9.80 -13.29 -5.90
N LEU A 380 8.62 -13.11 -6.50
CA LEU A 380 7.58 -12.18 -6.05
C LEU A 380 6.56 -12.82 -5.10
N ARG A 381 5.91 -11.99 -4.29
CA ARG A 381 4.71 -12.38 -3.53
C ARG A 381 3.51 -12.43 -4.48
N GLY A 382 2.73 -13.50 -4.40
CA GLY A 382 1.60 -13.75 -5.30
C GLY A 382 1.92 -14.77 -6.39
N THR A 383 0.93 -15.02 -7.24
CA THR A 383 1.00 -15.88 -8.42
C THR A 383 1.15 -15.05 -9.70
N VAL A 384 1.45 -15.69 -10.85
CA VAL A 384 1.45 -14.97 -12.14
C VAL A 384 0.09 -14.33 -12.42
N TRP A 385 -1.02 -14.98 -12.06
CA TRP A 385 -2.37 -14.46 -12.21
C TRP A 385 -2.61 -13.19 -11.36
N ASP A 386 -2.04 -13.14 -10.15
CA ASP A 386 -2.08 -11.93 -9.34
C ASP A 386 -1.31 -10.79 -10.02
N LEU A 387 -0.14 -11.09 -10.58
CA LEU A 387 0.66 -10.10 -11.30
C LEU A 387 -0.05 -9.61 -12.55
N GLU A 388 -0.63 -10.52 -13.34
CA GLU A 388 -1.40 -10.20 -14.54
C GLU A 388 -2.55 -9.24 -14.19
N ARG A 389 -3.36 -9.59 -13.20
CA ARG A 389 -4.46 -8.74 -12.72
C ARG A 389 -3.97 -7.38 -12.24
N ILE A 390 -2.85 -7.33 -11.51
CA ILE A 390 -2.25 -6.07 -11.03
C ILE A 390 -1.78 -5.20 -12.20
N VAL A 391 -1.10 -5.80 -13.19
CA VAL A 391 -0.51 -5.07 -14.31
C VAL A 391 -1.59 -4.65 -15.31
N LYS A 392 -2.55 -5.51 -15.65
CA LYS A 392 -3.69 -5.16 -16.51
C LYS A 392 -4.57 -4.08 -15.89
N GLY A 393 -4.89 -4.19 -14.60
CA GLY A 393 -5.61 -3.12 -13.89
C GLY A 393 -4.81 -1.82 -13.74
N GLY A 394 -3.47 -1.90 -13.79
CA GLY A 394 -2.60 -0.72 -13.90
C GLY A 394 -2.66 -0.09 -15.28
N ARG A 395 -2.65 -0.92 -16.34
CA ARG A 395 -2.77 -0.49 -17.74
C ARG A 395 -4.09 0.20 -18.00
N GLU A 396 -5.22 -0.44 -17.66
CA GLU A 396 -6.56 0.15 -17.81
C GLU A 396 -6.72 1.51 -17.10
N ARG A 397 -5.92 1.75 -16.06
CA ARG A 397 -5.96 2.97 -15.26
C ARG A 397 -5.02 4.07 -15.75
N TRP A 398 -3.88 3.72 -16.34
CA TRP A 398 -2.76 4.65 -16.56
C TRP A 398 -2.14 4.60 -17.96
N GLY A 399 -2.47 3.61 -18.79
CA GLY A 399 -1.92 3.40 -20.12
C GLY A 399 -3.00 3.39 -21.18
#